data_AF-A0A434EKQ0-F1
#
_entry.id   AF-A0A434EKQ0-F1
#
_cell.length_a   1.000
_cell.length_b   1.000
_cell.length_c   1.000
_cell.angle_alpha   90.00
_cell.angle_beta   90.00
_cell.angle_gamma   90.00
#
_symmetry.space_group_name_H-M   'P 1'
#
loop_
_entity.id
_entity.type
_entity.pdbx_description
1 polymer ?
#
loop_
_entity_poly.entity_id
_entity_poly.type
_entity_poly.pdbx_seq_one_letter_code
_entity_poly.pdbx_strand_id
1 'polypeptide(L)'
;MFYDEIDPHAFDTGIIEIDGGSMADLWNICRERGEVVAADVHTHPGSAGQSESDRLHPMIAEPGHIAMILPRFAAEPIRFEEIGLYRYLGRFRWTALKRSLLRPTLRIEGTIHG
;
A
#
# COMPACT_ATOMS: atom_id res chain seq x y z
N MET A 1 -6.80 -3.85 8.25
CA MET A 1 -5.72 -3.90 9.25
C MET A 1 -4.84 -2.69 8.99
N PHE A 2 -4.62 -1.87 10.01
CA PHE A 2 -3.71 -0.72 10.00
C PHE A 2 -2.31 -1.16 10.42
N TYR A 3 -1.30 -0.35 10.14
CA TYR A 3 0.09 -0.72 10.43
C TYR A 3 0.38 -0.81 11.92
N ASP A 4 -0.25 0.02 12.75
CA ASP A 4 -0.17 -0.04 14.21
C ASP A 4 -0.87 -1.26 14.82
N GLU A 5 -1.82 -1.86 14.10
CA GLU A 5 -2.42 -3.16 14.48
C GLU A 5 -1.48 -4.34 14.17
N ILE A 6 -0.49 -4.14 13.28
CA ILE A 6 0.54 -5.13 12.92
C ILE A 6 1.76 -4.95 13.82
N ASP A 7 2.24 -3.72 13.95
CA ASP A 7 3.37 -3.31 14.79
C ASP A 7 3.05 -1.97 15.47
N PRO A 8 2.85 -1.95 16.80
CA PRO A 8 2.56 -0.72 17.55
C PRO A 8 3.62 0.38 17.41
N HIS A 9 4.84 0.04 16.98
CA HIS A 9 5.94 0.98 16.77
C HIS A 9 6.03 1.51 15.34
N ALA A 10 5.04 1.20 14.48
CA ALA A 10 5.15 1.44 13.05
C ALA A 10 5.32 2.89 12.61
N PHE A 11 5.08 3.86 13.51
CA PHE A 11 5.12 5.29 13.21
C PHE A 11 6.22 6.05 13.96
N ASP A 12 7.09 5.36 14.72
CA ASP A 12 8.03 6.01 15.65
C ASP A 12 9.11 6.86 14.96
N THR A 13 9.41 6.61 13.69
CA THR A 13 10.52 7.26 12.96
C THR A 13 10.07 8.37 11.99
N GLY A 14 8.76 8.63 11.90
CA GLY A 14 8.18 9.58 10.94
C GLY A 14 8.07 9.05 9.50
N ILE A 15 8.54 7.83 9.26
CA ILE A 15 8.18 6.98 8.12
C ILE A 15 7.54 5.69 8.66
N ILE A 16 7.01 4.86 7.77
CA ILE A 16 6.40 3.58 8.16
C ILE A 16 7.50 2.52 8.16
N GLU A 17 7.80 1.99 9.34
CA GLU A 17 8.72 0.88 9.56
C GLU A 17 7.96 -0.25 10.25
N ILE A 18 8.16 -1.51 9.85
CA ILE A 18 7.49 -2.63 10.51
C ILE A 18 8.53 -3.69 10.80
N ASP A 19 8.54 -4.18 12.04
CA ASP A 19 9.37 -5.31 12.41
C ASP A 19 9.00 -6.57 11.60
N GLY A 20 10.02 -7.28 11.13
CA GLY A 20 9.80 -8.48 10.33
C GLY A 20 9.04 -9.59 11.07
N GLY A 21 9.13 -9.63 12.41
CA GLY A 21 8.37 -10.53 13.26
C GLY A 21 6.88 -10.25 13.24
N SER A 22 6.47 -8.97 13.31
CA SER A 22 5.07 -8.55 13.20
C SER A 22 4.42 -8.95 11.88
N MET A 23 5.18 -8.96 10.78
CA MET A 23 4.69 -9.45 9.49
C MET A 23 4.40 -10.96 9.50
N ALA A 24 5.10 -11.75 10.32
CA ALA A 24 4.83 -13.18 10.47
C ALA A 24 3.45 -13.44 11.07
N ASP A 25 3.01 -12.59 12.00
CA ASP A 25 1.68 -12.68 12.62
C ASP A 25 0.57 -12.35 11.62
N LEU A 26 0.77 -11.31 10.79
CA LEU A 26 -0.12 -11.01 9.67
C LEU A 26 -0.29 -12.23 8.75
N TRP A 27 0.81 -12.93 8.43
CA TRP A 27 0.74 -14.13 7.59
C TRP A 27 -0.02 -15.29 8.24
N ASN A 28 0.07 -15.44 9.56
CA ASN A 28 -0.71 -16.42 10.29
C ASN A 28 -2.21 -16.09 10.23
N ILE A 29 -2.58 -14.83 10.45
CA ILE A 29 -3.96 -14.35 10.35
C ILE A 29 -4.53 -14.59 8.95
N CYS A 30 -3.78 -14.21 7.90
CA CYS A 30 -4.20 -14.44 6.51
C CYS A 30 -4.39 -15.94 6.23
N ARG A 31 -3.47 -16.81 6.69
CA ARG A 31 -3.58 -18.26 6.50
C ARG A 31 -4.80 -18.85 7.20
N GLU A 32 -5.07 -18.45 8.44
CA GLU A 32 -6.24 -18.89 9.20
C GLU A 32 -7.55 -18.48 8.53
N ARG A 33 -7.56 -17.33 7.86
CA ARG A 33 -8.73 -16.78 7.16
C ARG A 33 -8.86 -17.25 5.70
N GLY A 34 -7.84 -17.92 5.15
CA GLY A 34 -7.78 -18.25 3.72
C GLY A 34 -7.65 -17.02 2.83
N GLU A 35 -7.04 -15.95 3.36
CA GLU A 35 -6.87 -14.65 2.71
C GLU A 35 -5.41 -14.44 2.26
N VAL A 36 -5.19 -13.44 1.40
CA VAL A 36 -3.87 -12.99 0.99
C VAL A 36 -3.81 -11.46 1.07
N VAL A 37 -2.65 -10.92 1.42
CA VAL A 37 -2.42 -9.47 1.30
C VAL A 37 -2.20 -9.14 -0.18
N ALA A 38 -3.18 -8.48 -0.78
CA ALA A 38 -3.13 -8.11 -2.20
C ALA A 38 -2.55 -6.71 -2.44
N ALA A 39 -2.67 -5.83 -1.46
CA ALA A 39 -2.27 -4.44 -1.57
C ALA A 39 -1.96 -3.82 -0.21
N ASP A 40 -1.14 -2.78 -0.21
CA ASP A 40 -0.96 -1.86 0.90
C ASP A 40 -1.41 -0.44 0.49
N VAL A 41 -1.82 0.36 1.48
CA VAL A 41 -2.15 1.77 1.29
C VAL A 41 -1.33 2.59 2.27
N HIS A 42 -0.60 3.58 1.77
CA HIS A 42 0.10 4.56 2.60
C HIS A 42 -0.05 5.97 2.04
N THR A 43 0.35 6.96 2.82
CA THR A 43 0.11 8.36 2.48
C THR A 43 1.40 9.16 2.46
N HIS A 44 1.48 10.14 1.56
CA HIS A 44 2.57 11.09 1.47
C HIS A 44 2.08 12.50 1.82
N PRO A 45 2.95 13.39 2.35
CA PRO A 45 2.60 14.79 2.59
C PRO A 45 2.29 15.57 1.30
N GLY A 46 2.90 15.16 0.19
CA GLY A 46 2.80 15.83 -1.12
C GLY A 46 2.05 14.98 -2.14
N SER A 47 2.74 14.61 -3.21
CA SER A 47 2.20 13.81 -4.31
C SER A 47 2.25 12.29 -4.06
N ALA A 48 1.43 11.52 -4.77
CA ALA A 48 1.42 10.06 -4.75
C ALA A 48 2.52 9.39 -5.62
N GLY A 49 3.65 10.07 -5.80
CA GLY A 49 4.83 9.49 -6.43
C GLY A 49 5.46 8.43 -5.53
N GLN A 50 5.83 7.28 -6.08
CA GLN A 50 6.61 6.28 -5.36
C GLN A 50 8.04 6.77 -5.17
N SER A 51 8.48 6.87 -3.91
CA SER A 51 9.82 7.29 -3.53
C SER A 51 10.86 6.18 -3.76
N GLU A 52 12.15 6.51 -3.64
CA GLU A 52 13.21 5.50 -3.66
C GLU A 52 13.11 4.55 -2.46
N SER A 53 12.78 5.08 -1.28
CA SER A 53 12.57 4.27 -0.07
C SER A 53 11.46 3.24 -0.28
N ASP A 54 10.29 3.67 -0.78
CA ASP A 54 9.16 2.77 -1.03
C ASP A 54 9.52 1.65 -2.03
N ARG A 55 10.40 1.96 -3.00
CA ARG A 55 10.83 0.98 -4.01
C ARG A 55 11.77 -0.07 -3.45
N LEU A 56 12.66 0.34 -2.55
CA LEU A 56 13.70 -0.50 -1.95
C LEU A 56 13.19 -1.27 -0.72
N HIS A 57 12.14 -0.78 -0.07
CA HIS A 57 11.53 -1.37 1.12
C HIS A 57 10.03 -1.68 0.87
N PRO A 58 9.70 -2.61 -0.05
CA PRO A 58 8.32 -3.03 -0.27
C PRO A 58 7.72 -3.57 1.03
N MET A 59 6.51 -3.14 1.37
CA MET A 59 5.76 -3.72 2.48
C MET A 59 5.57 -5.24 2.28
N ILE A 60 5.17 -5.64 1.07
CA ILE A 60 5.12 -7.04 0.65
C ILE A 60 6.00 -7.25 -0.58
N ALA A 61 7.01 -8.10 -0.46
CA ALA A 61 7.97 -8.40 -1.52
C ALA A 61 7.51 -9.54 -2.47
N GLU A 62 6.21 -9.64 -2.74
CA GLU A 62 5.62 -10.67 -3.61
C GLU A 62 5.21 -10.11 -4.98
N PRO A 63 5.67 -10.71 -6.11
CA PRO A 63 5.28 -10.26 -7.44
C PRO A 63 3.76 -10.21 -7.61
N GLY A 64 3.24 -9.07 -8.05
CA GLY A 64 1.81 -8.82 -8.17
C GLY A 64 1.23 -7.92 -7.08
N HIS A 65 1.92 -7.76 -5.94
CA HIS A 65 1.51 -6.83 -4.87
C HIS A 65 1.31 -5.40 -5.38
N ILE A 66 0.29 -4.73 -4.87
CA ILE A 66 -0.06 -3.36 -5.26
C ILE A 66 0.21 -2.40 -4.10
N ALA A 67 1.07 -1.41 -4.32
CA ALA A 67 1.20 -0.26 -3.44
C ALA A 67 0.28 0.87 -3.93
N MET A 68 -0.62 1.31 -3.07
CA MET A 68 -1.47 2.49 -3.27
C MET A 68 -0.97 3.65 -2.43
N ILE A 69 -0.69 4.78 -3.09
CA ILE A 69 -0.16 5.97 -2.42
C ILE A 69 -1.20 7.07 -2.52
N LEU A 70 -1.60 7.62 -1.37
CA LEU A 70 -2.50 8.78 -1.30
C LEU A 70 -1.70 10.06 -1.03
N PRO A 71 -2.00 11.17 -1.72
CA PRO A 71 -1.35 12.45 -1.48
C PRO A 71 -1.88 13.14 -0.22
N ARG A 72 -1.19 14.19 0.24
CA ARG A 72 -1.64 15.12 1.31
C ARG A 72 -2.11 14.44 2.59
N PHE A 73 -1.46 13.36 3.03
CA PHE A 73 -1.92 12.56 4.18
C PHE A 73 -3.39 12.12 4.08
N ALA A 74 -3.83 11.82 2.87
CA ALA A 74 -5.22 11.52 2.55
C ALA A 74 -6.24 12.63 2.94
N ALA A 75 -5.80 13.88 3.07
CA ALA A 75 -6.70 15.00 3.31
C ALA A 75 -7.65 15.22 2.11
N GLU A 76 -8.95 15.26 2.41
CA GLU A 76 -9.99 15.45 1.41
C GLU A 76 -10.00 16.88 0.83
N PRO A 77 -10.43 17.04 -0.43
CA PRO A 77 -10.81 15.98 -1.38
C PRO A 77 -9.60 15.30 -2.03
N ILE A 78 -9.70 14.00 -2.28
CA ILE A 78 -8.73 13.25 -3.09
C ILE A 78 -9.41 12.86 -4.40
N ARG A 79 -8.88 13.36 -5.51
CA ARG A 79 -9.33 12.90 -6.82
C ARG A 79 -8.67 11.56 -7.13
N PHE A 80 -9.39 10.69 -7.80
CA PHE A 80 -8.82 9.43 -8.28
C PHE A 80 -7.60 9.67 -9.19
N GLU A 81 -7.53 10.83 -9.85
CA GLU A 81 -6.38 11.33 -10.63
C GLU A 81 -5.08 11.47 -9.86
N GLU A 82 -5.18 11.62 -8.56
CA GLU A 82 -4.05 11.92 -7.68
C GLU A 82 -3.53 10.69 -6.94
N ILE A 83 -4.22 9.54 -7.07
CA ILE A 83 -3.82 8.27 -6.46
C ILE A 83 -2.72 7.61 -7.30
N GLY A 84 -1.62 7.24 -6.66
CA GLY A 84 -0.54 6.46 -7.24
C GLY A 84 -0.79 4.97 -7.05
N LEU A 85 -0.65 4.18 -8.12
CA LEU A 85 -0.79 2.73 -8.08
C LEU A 85 0.43 2.08 -8.72
N TYR A 86 1.14 1.25 -7.96
CA TYR A 86 2.38 0.60 -8.39
C TYR A 86 2.29 -0.89 -8.16
N ARG A 87 2.56 -1.68 -9.19
CA ARG A 87 2.63 -3.14 -9.09
C ARG A 87 4.08 -3.59 -8.96
N TYR A 88 4.34 -4.40 -7.94
CA TYR A 88 5.64 -5.03 -7.73
C TYR A 88 5.88 -6.15 -8.76
N LEU A 89 7.06 -6.15 -9.38
CA LEU A 89 7.48 -7.13 -10.39
C LEU A 89 8.58 -8.08 -9.87
N GLY A 90 8.92 -7.99 -8.59
CA GLY A 90 10.07 -8.68 -8.00
C GLY A 90 11.38 -7.92 -8.20
N ARG A 91 12.35 -8.20 -7.31
CA ARG A 91 13.72 -7.64 -7.33
C ARG A 91 13.74 -6.11 -7.34
N PHE A 92 12.93 -5.47 -6.49
CA PHE A 92 12.84 -4.00 -6.37
C PHE A 92 12.40 -3.28 -7.65
N ARG A 93 11.79 -4.01 -8.58
CA ARG A 93 11.23 -3.45 -9.82
C ARG A 93 9.74 -3.25 -9.67
N TRP A 94 9.28 -2.11 -10.18
CA TRP A 94 7.90 -1.67 -10.07
C TRP A 94 7.43 -1.14 -11.42
N THR A 95 6.14 -1.32 -11.70
CA THR A 95 5.47 -0.62 -12.80
C THR A 95 4.36 0.23 -12.24
N ALA A 96 4.30 1.50 -12.65
CA ALA A 96 3.12 2.30 -12.45
C ALA A 96 1.97 1.68 -13.24
N LEU A 97 0.82 1.49 -12.60
CA LEU A 97 -0.39 1.02 -13.27
C LEU A 97 -1.04 2.20 -13.96
N LYS A 98 -1.19 2.08 -15.28
CA LYS A 98 -1.95 3.06 -16.06
C LYS A 98 -3.42 2.94 -15.69
N ARG A 99 -4.09 4.09 -15.58
CA ARG A 99 -5.52 4.20 -15.25
C ARG A 99 -6.43 3.33 -16.10
N SER A 100 -6.08 3.14 -17.38
CA SER A 100 -6.82 2.30 -18.33
C SER A 100 -6.73 0.79 -18.05
N LEU A 101 -5.73 0.34 -17.27
CA LEU A 101 -5.53 -1.07 -16.91
C LEU A 101 -6.31 -1.47 -15.64
N LEU A 102 -6.98 -0.53 -14.98
CA LEU A 102 -7.77 -0.83 -13.77
C LEU A 102 -9.08 -1.55 -14.09
N ARG A 103 -9.52 -1.56 -15.36
CA ARG A 103 -10.63 -2.40 -15.82
C ARG A 103 -10.08 -3.45 -16.78
N PRO A 104 -10.29 -4.77 -16.53
CA PRO A 104 -11.11 -5.39 -15.49
C PRO A 104 -10.36 -5.78 -14.19
N THR A 105 -9.09 -5.38 -14.01
CA THR A 105 -8.21 -5.99 -12.99
C THR A 105 -8.39 -5.48 -11.55
N LEU A 106 -8.85 -4.24 -11.32
CA LEU A 106 -8.99 -3.67 -9.97
C LEU A 106 -10.10 -2.62 -9.93
N ARG A 107 -11.21 -2.91 -9.21
CA ARG A 107 -12.28 -1.95 -8.93
C ARG A 107 -12.04 -1.33 -7.55
N ILE A 108 -11.80 -0.03 -7.51
CA ILE A 108 -11.74 0.76 -6.28
C ILE A 108 -13.06 1.52 -6.17
N GLU A 109 -13.80 1.29 -5.10
CA GLU A 109 -15.05 2.00 -4.79
C GLU A 109 -14.82 2.89 -3.56
N GLY A 110 -15.20 4.16 -3.66
CA GLY A 110 -15.25 5.07 -2.51
C GLY A 110 -16.69 5.27 -2.09
N THR A 111 -16.98 5.11 -0.80
CA THR A 111 -18.26 5.53 -0.22
C THR A 111 -18.12 6.97 0.25
N ILE A 112 -18.82 7.92 -0.38
CA ILE A 112 -18.88 9.29 0.12
C ILE A 112 -19.88 9.29 1.27
N HIS A 113 -19.41 9.46 2.50
CA HIS A 113 -20.27 9.78 3.63
C HIS A 113 -20.44 11.31 3.63
N GLY A 114 -21.66 11.76 3.28
CA GLY A 114 -22.05 13.16 3.31
C GLY A 114 -22.45 13.65 4.69
#